data_AF-A0AAV3ZTC4-F1
#
_entry.id   AF-A0AAV3ZTC4-F1
#
_cell.length_a   1.000
_cell.length_b   1.000
_cell.length_c   1.000
_cell.angle_alpha   90.00
_cell.angle_beta   90.00
_cell.angle_gamma   90.00
#
_symmetry.space_group_name_H-M   'P 1'
#
loop_
_entity.id
_entity.type
_entity.pdbx_description
1 polymer ?
#
loop_
_entity_poly.entity_id
_entity_poly.type
_entity_poly.pdbx_seq_one_letter_code
_entity_poly.pdbx_strand_id
1 'polypeptide(L)'
;MVTCLEPTEAISPSRSLQSLTKLATKFPRLIPPEELDQLDDEWRAILYSRDKLQSCVNKTPVEFWISVGKITDGLGELKFTVVSKLMKALLVLPLSSACVERVFSEVNLVKTPTTNRLRPSTVANRLLARQHLRRNEKNCHTWTPSKELLNSPILGILKIRSGNTVLHPNRDLLKNGVLLGFFSKIKIVRNSSVRSKVFLKFYI
;
A
#
# COMPACT_ATOMS: atom_id res chain seq x y z
N MET A 1 10.09 13.00 15.12
CA MET A 1 8.80 13.12 14.40
C MET A 1 9.02 14.14 13.29
N VAL A 2 8.63 13.85 12.04
CA VAL A 2 8.86 14.78 10.91
C VAL A 2 7.76 15.85 10.94
N THR A 3 7.98 16.88 11.76
CA THR A 3 7.02 17.97 12.04
C THR A 3 6.66 18.78 10.80
N CYS A 4 7.54 18.83 9.79
CA CYS A 4 7.30 19.60 8.56
C CYS A 4 6.18 19.05 7.67
N LEU A 5 5.65 17.86 7.95
CA LEU A 5 4.51 17.28 7.22
C LEU A 5 3.17 17.81 7.70
N GLU A 6 3.10 18.33 8.93
CA GLU A 6 1.85 18.83 9.50
C GLU A 6 1.46 20.17 8.85
N PRO A 7 0.18 20.34 8.44
CA PRO A 7 -0.27 21.58 7.80
C PRO A 7 -0.03 22.83 8.64
N THR A 8 -0.21 22.72 9.97
CA THR A 8 -0.02 23.80 10.94
C THR A 8 1.43 24.28 10.98
N GLU A 9 2.38 23.35 11.01
CA GLU A 9 3.81 23.64 10.98
C GLU A 9 4.26 24.14 9.60
N ALA A 10 3.75 23.57 8.51
CA ALA A 10 4.14 23.96 7.15
C ALA A 10 3.84 25.43 6.83
N ILE A 11 2.73 25.95 7.38
CA ILE A 11 2.25 27.33 7.18
C ILE A 11 2.80 28.30 8.25
N SER A 12 3.36 27.78 9.34
CA SER A 12 3.86 28.62 10.43
C SER A 12 5.12 29.40 10.01
N PRO A 13 5.20 30.71 10.28
CA PRO A 13 6.42 31.49 10.04
C PRO A 13 7.57 31.05 10.96
N SER A 14 7.27 30.47 12.12
CA SER A 14 8.25 29.94 13.08
C SER A 14 8.46 28.43 12.95
N ARG A 15 8.25 27.87 11.74
CA ARG A 15 8.41 26.44 11.49
C ARG A 15 9.82 25.93 11.84
N SER A 16 9.87 24.73 12.39
CA SER A 16 11.11 24.06 12.83
C SER A 16 12.14 23.84 11.70
N LEU A 17 11.69 23.72 10.45
CA LEU A 17 12.56 23.46 9.30
C LEU A 17 12.50 24.60 8.28
N GLN A 18 13.53 25.45 8.28
CA GLN A 18 13.62 26.60 7.38
C GLN A 18 13.95 26.22 5.93
N SER A 19 14.65 25.09 5.73
CA SER A 19 15.05 24.61 4.40
C SER A 19 14.89 23.09 4.28
N LEU A 20 14.37 22.63 3.14
CA LEU A 20 14.19 21.20 2.84
C LEU A 20 15.40 20.56 2.18
N THR A 21 16.40 21.33 1.76
CA THR A 21 17.56 20.85 0.99
C THR A 21 18.33 19.75 1.73
N LYS A 22 18.54 19.89 3.05
CA LYS A 22 19.19 18.87 3.90
C LYS A 22 18.42 17.56 3.98
N LEU A 23 17.10 17.61 3.79
CA LEU A 23 16.26 16.41 3.76
C LEU A 23 16.25 15.79 2.37
N ALA A 24 16.08 16.61 1.33
CA ALA A 24 16.03 16.17 -0.06
C ALA A 24 17.33 15.51 -0.54
N THR A 25 18.48 15.98 -0.07
CA THR A 25 19.79 15.36 -0.34
C THR A 25 19.90 13.89 0.11
N LYS A 26 19.08 13.46 1.09
CA LYS A 26 19.01 12.05 1.51
C LYS A 26 18.21 11.17 0.55
N PHE A 27 17.44 11.78 -0.36
CA PHE A 27 16.57 11.11 -1.32
C PHE A 27 16.89 11.52 -2.78
N PRO A 28 18.11 11.27 -3.27
CA PRO A 28 18.56 11.72 -4.60
C PRO A 28 17.77 11.09 -5.76
N ARG A 29 17.13 9.93 -5.53
CA ARG A 29 16.23 9.29 -6.51
C ARG A 29 14.86 9.95 -6.61
N LEU A 30 14.46 10.70 -5.58
CA LEU A 30 13.16 11.35 -5.54
C LEU A 30 13.25 12.78 -6.09
N ILE A 31 14.31 13.50 -5.69
CA ILE A 31 14.60 14.86 -6.12
C ILE A 31 16.05 14.90 -6.59
N PRO A 32 16.30 15.13 -7.89
CA PRO A 32 17.64 15.31 -8.40
C PRO A 32 18.26 16.60 -7.83
N PRO A 33 19.61 16.68 -7.77
CA PRO A 33 20.29 17.85 -7.20
C PRO A 33 19.95 19.16 -7.90
N GLU A 34 19.59 19.12 -9.19
CA GLU A 34 19.18 20.27 -10.01
C GLU A 34 17.86 20.90 -9.55
N GLU A 35 16.96 20.13 -8.93
CA GLU A 35 15.66 20.60 -8.44
C GLU A 35 15.71 21.13 -6.99
N LEU A 36 16.88 21.12 -6.34
CA LEU A 36 17.02 21.48 -4.93
C LEU A 36 16.81 22.98 -4.65
N ASP A 37 17.24 23.85 -5.56
CA ASP A 37 17.06 25.29 -5.42
C ASP A 37 15.57 25.63 -5.59
N GLN A 38 14.94 25.07 -6.63
CA GLN A 38 13.50 25.20 -6.85
C GLN A 38 12.69 24.69 -5.64
N LEU A 39 13.10 23.58 -5.03
CA LEU A 39 12.46 23.04 -3.83
C LEU A 39 12.49 24.05 -2.67
N ASP A 40 13.63 24.70 -2.42
CA ASP A 40 13.77 25.63 -1.30
C ASP A 40 12.99 26.94 -1.56
N ASP A 41 12.96 27.40 -2.81
CA ASP A 41 12.18 28.55 -3.23
C ASP A 41 10.67 28.28 -3.10
N GLU A 42 10.19 27.14 -3.60
CA GLU A 42 8.80 26.70 -3.43
C GLU A 42 8.44 26.57 -1.94
N TRP A 43 9.35 26.04 -1.11
CA TRP A 43 9.15 25.89 0.33
C TRP A 43 8.99 27.22 1.06
N ARG A 44 9.75 28.24 0.67
CA ARG A 44 9.59 29.61 1.18
C ARG A 44 8.32 30.26 0.63
N ALA A 45 8.00 30.02 -0.64
CA ALA A 45 6.83 30.57 -1.31
C ALA A 45 5.48 30.13 -0.73
N ILE A 46 5.45 29.00 -0.02
CA ILE A 46 4.28 28.53 0.75
C ILE A 46 3.87 29.57 1.80
N LEU A 47 4.83 30.22 2.48
CA LEU A 47 4.54 31.20 3.53
C LEU A 47 3.83 32.44 2.95
N TYR A 48 4.22 32.88 1.76
CA TYR A 48 3.57 33.99 1.06
C TYR A 48 2.19 33.62 0.49
N SER A 49 1.90 32.33 0.35
CA SER A 49 0.62 31.82 -0.17
C SER A 49 -0.30 31.33 0.96
N ARG A 50 -0.03 31.74 2.20
CA ARG A 50 -0.78 31.34 3.40
C ARG A 50 -2.28 31.58 3.27
N ASP A 51 -2.69 32.73 2.75
CA ASP A 51 -4.12 33.07 2.67
C ASP A 51 -4.92 32.07 1.82
N LYS A 52 -4.31 31.53 0.76
CA LYS A 52 -4.91 30.47 -0.07
C LYS A 52 -4.95 29.12 0.65
N LEU A 53 -3.95 28.85 1.47
CA LEU A 53 -3.74 27.57 2.17
C LEU A 53 -4.42 27.48 3.54
N GLN A 54 -4.81 28.62 4.12
CA GLN A 54 -5.48 28.70 5.42
C GLN A 54 -6.77 27.86 5.45
N SER A 55 -7.48 27.78 4.32
CA SER A 55 -8.66 26.95 4.11
C SER A 55 -8.41 25.43 4.24
N CYS A 56 -7.15 25.00 4.10
CA CYS A 56 -6.75 23.60 4.08
C CYS A 56 -6.03 23.14 5.36
N VAL A 57 -5.84 24.04 6.34
CA VAL A 57 -5.14 23.75 7.61
C VAL A 57 -5.83 22.65 8.42
N ASN A 58 -7.17 22.62 8.41
CA ASN A 58 -7.96 21.66 9.20
C ASN A 58 -8.04 20.26 8.55
N LYS A 59 -7.43 20.07 7.37
CA LYS A 59 -7.48 18.80 6.64
C LYS A 59 -6.38 17.86 7.13
N THR A 60 -6.51 16.58 6.77
CA THR A 60 -5.43 15.62 7.03
C THR A 60 -4.15 16.04 6.27
N PRO A 61 -2.95 15.70 6.77
CA PRO A 61 -1.69 16.02 6.07
C PRO A 61 -1.68 15.56 4.61
N VAL A 62 -2.28 14.41 4.32
CA VAL A 62 -2.40 13.87 2.95
C VAL A 62 -3.22 14.79 2.05
N GLU A 63 -4.42 15.17 2.49
CA GLU A 63 -5.30 16.06 1.72
C GLU A 63 -4.72 17.45 1.56
N PHE A 64 -4.02 17.95 2.59
CA PHE A 64 -3.32 19.22 2.54
C PHE A 64 -2.27 19.24 1.42
N TRP A 65 -1.34 18.29 1.40
CA TRP A 65 -0.28 18.23 0.37
C TRP A 65 -0.82 17.90 -1.04
N ILE A 66 -1.98 17.22 -1.14
CA ILE A 66 -2.71 17.09 -2.41
C ILE A 66 -3.24 18.44 -2.88
N SER A 67 -3.81 19.25 -1.97
CA SER A 67 -4.34 20.56 -2.30
C SER A 67 -3.24 21.57 -2.68
N VAL A 68 -2.11 21.57 -1.97
CA VAL A 68 -0.93 22.41 -2.27
C VAL A 68 -0.45 22.15 -3.70
N GLY A 69 -0.36 20.88 -4.10
CA GLY A 69 0.07 20.50 -5.45
C GLY A 69 -0.96 20.76 -6.55
N LYS A 70 -2.16 21.26 -6.23
CA LYS A 70 -3.18 21.70 -7.21
C LYS A 70 -3.22 23.22 -7.39
N ILE A 71 -2.45 23.96 -6.60
CA ILE A 71 -2.42 25.42 -6.70
C ILE A 71 -1.70 25.82 -7.99
N THR A 72 -2.41 26.56 -8.83
CA THR A 72 -1.88 27.17 -10.04
C THR A 72 -1.51 28.63 -9.81
N ASP A 73 -0.54 29.10 -10.57
CA ASP A 73 -0.20 30.52 -10.63
C ASP A 73 -1.13 31.28 -11.61
N GLY A 74 -0.95 32.60 -11.72
CA GLY A 74 -1.71 33.45 -12.64
C GLY A 74 -1.59 33.05 -14.12
N LEU A 75 -0.55 32.30 -14.49
CA LEU A 75 -0.35 31.72 -15.82
C LEU A 75 -1.04 30.36 -16.03
N GLY A 76 -1.66 29.78 -15.00
CA GLY A 76 -2.27 28.45 -15.05
C GLY A 76 -1.31 27.29 -14.76
N GLU A 77 -0.01 27.55 -14.63
CA GLU A 77 0.99 26.52 -14.29
C GLU A 77 0.99 26.16 -12.80
N LEU A 78 1.37 24.92 -12.48
CA LEU A 78 1.43 24.44 -11.09
C LEU A 78 2.56 25.12 -10.32
N LYS A 79 2.22 25.76 -9.20
CA LYS A 79 3.16 26.58 -8.42
C LYS A 79 4.06 25.79 -7.49
N PHE A 80 3.60 24.65 -6.98
CA PHE A 80 4.28 23.86 -5.94
C PHE A 80 4.48 22.41 -6.38
N THR A 81 5.30 22.21 -7.40
CA THR A 81 5.47 20.88 -8.02
C THR A 81 6.46 20.02 -7.26
N VAL A 82 7.65 20.56 -6.97
CA VAL A 82 8.77 19.83 -6.38
C VAL A 82 8.51 19.57 -4.89
N VAL A 83 8.03 20.58 -4.16
CA VAL A 83 7.68 20.41 -2.73
C VAL A 83 6.55 19.41 -2.55
N SER A 84 5.50 19.49 -3.37
CA SER A 84 4.37 18.56 -3.23
C SER A 84 4.76 17.12 -3.57
N LYS A 85 5.66 16.92 -4.54
CA LYS A 85 6.27 15.61 -4.85
C LYS A 85 7.05 15.06 -3.67
N LEU A 86 7.90 15.88 -3.03
CA LEU A 86 8.66 15.48 -1.83
C LEU A 86 7.73 15.03 -0.71
N MET A 87 6.77 15.89 -0.35
CA MET A 87 5.91 15.69 0.81
C MET A 87 5.00 14.48 0.63
N LYS A 88 4.43 14.29 -0.57
CA LYS A 88 3.63 13.10 -0.88
C LYS A 88 4.45 11.82 -0.73
N ALA A 89 5.71 11.80 -1.19
CA ALA A 89 6.56 10.63 -1.04
C ALA A 89 6.92 10.38 0.43
N LEU A 90 7.23 11.42 1.20
CA LEU A 90 7.51 11.31 2.63
C LEU A 90 6.30 10.78 3.42
N LEU A 91 5.08 11.14 3.04
CA LEU A 91 3.84 10.63 3.67
C LEU A 91 3.60 9.14 3.43
N VAL A 92 4.14 8.57 2.34
CA VAL A 92 4.04 7.13 2.05
C VAL A 92 5.05 6.34 2.88
N LEU A 93 6.13 6.97 3.35
CA LEU A 93 7.14 6.29 4.14
C LEU A 93 6.61 5.98 5.56
N PRO A 94 6.89 4.78 6.09
CA PRO A 94 6.58 4.47 7.48
C PRO A 94 7.44 5.34 8.40
N LEU A 95 6.82 6.38 8.97
CA LEU A 95 7.50 7.40 9.77
C LEU A 95 7.88 6.96 11.20
N SER A 96 7.41 5.79 11.66
CA SER A 96 7.67 5.30 13.01
C SER A 96 7.96 3.80 13.06
N SER A 97 8.76 3.38 14.04
CA SER A 97 9.02 1.97 14.33
C SER A 97 7.74 1.22 14.68
N ALA A 98 6.79 1.86 15.36
CA ALA A 98 5.49 1.29 15.71
C ALA A 98 4.67 0.82 14.48
N CYS A 99 4.80 1.51 13.33
CA CYS A 99 4.18 1.04 12.09
C CYS A 99 4.79 -0.27 11.60
N VAL A 100 6.11 -0.42 11.73
CA VAL A 100 6.83 -1.64 11.35
C VAL A 100 6.53 -2.76 12.35
N GLU A 101 6.48 -2.47 13.65
CA GLU A 101 6.09 -3.42 14.70
C GLU A 101 4.67 -3.95 14.51
N ARG A 102 3.74 -3.11 14.05
CA ARG A 102 2.38 -3.55 13.69
C ARG A 102 2.42 -4.60 12.58
N VAL A 103 3.21 -4.37 11.53
CA VAL A 103 3.37 -5.36 10.43
C VAL A 103 4.04 -6.63 10.96
N PHE A 104 5.06 -6.51 11.83
CA PHE A 104 5.68 -7.69 12.45
C PHE A 104 4.72 -8.48 13.33
N SER A 105 3.84 -7.81 14.07
CA SER A 105 2.78 -8.45 14.85
C SER A 105 1.79 -9.19 13.94
N GLU A 106 1.39 -8.59 12.82
CA GLU A 106 0.54 -9.28 11.82
C GLU A 106 1.25 -10.49 11.20
N VAL A 107 2.55 -10.39 10.91
CA VAL A 107 3.38 -11.52 10.46
C VAL A 107 3.40 -12.62 11.52
N ASN A 108 3.56 -12.27 12.79
CA ASN A 108 3.57 -13.22 13.89
C ASN A 108 2.22 -13.94 14.06
N LEU A 109 1.10 -13.23 13.88
CA LEU A 109 -0.23 -13.84 13.85
C LEU A 109 -0.42 -14.81 12.69
N VAL A 110 0.20 -14.54 11.53
CA VAL A 110 0.19 -15.45 10.39
C VAL A 110 1.11 -16.66 10.62
N LYS A 111 2.23 -16.46 11.31
CA LYS A 111 3.19 -17.49 11.72
C LYS A 111 2.85 -18.01 13.11
N THR A 112 1.80 -18.82 13.23
CA THR A 112 1.55 -19.53 14.49
C THR A 112 2.65 -20.59 14.74
N PRO A 113 2.91 -21.00 15.99
CA PRO A 113 3.87 -22.05 16.31
C PRO A 113 3.62 -23.35 15.51
N THR A 114 2.35 -23.64 15.22
CA THR A 114 1.88 -24.78 14.42
C THR A 114 2.01 -24.59 12.90
N THR A 115 2.10 -23.36 12.39
CA THR A 115 2.21 -23.03 10.96
C THR A 115 3.58 -22.47 10.55
N ASN A 116 4.60 -22.63 11.40
CA ASN A 116 5.95 -22.05 11.25
C ASN A 116 6.79 -22.54 10.04
N ARG A 117 6.18 -23.21 9.05
CA ARG A 117 6.82 -23.69 7.81
C ARG A 117 6.23 -23.04 6.54
N LEU A 118 5.51 -21.93 6.66
CA LEU A 118 5.03 -21.19 5.49
C LEU A 118 6.20 -20.53 4.75
N ARG A 119 6.22 -20.68 3.42
CA ARG A 119 7.17 -19.94 2.58
C ARG A 119 6.94 -18.43 2.75
N PRO A 120 7.98 -17.58 2.71
CA PRO A 120 7.83 -16.13 2.84
C PRO A 120 6.82 -15.55 1.84
N SER A 121 6.79 -16.06 0.61
CA SER A 121 5.79 -15.66 -0.41
C SER A 121 4.35 -15.97 0.02
N THR A 122 4.11 -17.11 0.65
CA THR A 122 2.80 -17.49 1.18
C THR A 122 2.37 -16.60 2.35
N VAL A 123 3.30 -16.24 3.24
CA VAL A 123 3.04 -15.29 4.33
C VAL A 123 2.69 -13.91 3.76
N ALA A 124 3.49 -13.39 2.83
CA ALA A 124 3.26 -12.12 2.18
C ALA A 124 1.90 -12.08 1.48
N ASN A 125 1.58 -13.11 0.69
CA ASN A 125 0.30 -13.19 -0.02
C ASN A 125 -0.90 -13.25 0.94
N ARG A 126 -0.78 -13.96 2.07
CA ARG A 126 -1.85 -14.03 3.08
C ARG A 126 -2.07 -12.68 3.76
N LEU A 127 -1.00 -11.93 4.03
CA LEU A 127 -1.07 -10.56 4.54
C LEU A 127 -1.73 -9.63 3.52
N LEU A 128 -1.32 -9.70 2.24
CA LEU A 128 -1.93 -8.92 1.17
C LEU A 128 -3.42 -9.21 0.99
N ALA A 129 -3.82 -10.49 1.03
CA ALA A 129 -5.22 -10.88 0.96
C ALA A 129 -6.02 -10.33 2.15
N ARG A 130 -5.47 -10.43 3.37
CA ARG A 130 -6.10 -9.86 4.58
C ARG A 130 -6.22 -8.33 4.47
N GLN A 131 -5.18 -7.65 4.01
CA GLN A 131 -5.19 -6.19 3.84
C GLN A 131 -6.21 -5.77 2.78
N HIS A 132 -6.31 -6.50 1.66
CA HIS A 132 -7.32 -6.25 0.63
C HIS A 132 -8.74 -6.40 1.18
N LEU A 133 -9.01 -7.44 1.98
CA LEU A 133 -10.30 -7.63 2.63
C LEU A 133 -10.63 -6.47 3.59
N ARG A 134 -9.68 -6.08 4.45
CA ARG A 134 -9.86 -4.97 5.41
C ARG A 134 -10.12 -3.63 4.71
N ARG A 135 -9.40 -3.33 3.61
CA ARG A 135 -9.61 -2.10 2.83
C ARG A 135 -10.98 -2.02 2.18
N ASN A 136 -11.57 -3.17 1.86
CA ASN A 136 -12.93 -3.24 1.30
C ASN A 136 -14.00 -3.49 2.38
N GLU A 137 -13.65 -3.34 3.66
CA GLU A 137 -14.55 -3.57 4.80
C GLU A 137 -15.22 -4.96 4.78
N LYS A 138 -14.53 -5.94 4.20
CA LYS A 138 -15.00 -7.31 4.06
C LYS A 138 -14.18 -8.25 4.94
N ASN A 139 -14.81 -9.35 5.32
CA ASN A 139 -14.19 -10.47 6.02
C ASN A 139 -14.11 -11.67 5.07
N CYS A 140 -13.38 -12.71 5.47
CA CYS A 140 -13.29 -13.95 4.71
C CYS A 140 -14.65 -14.66 4.54
N HIS A 141 -15.63 -14.35 5.39
CA HIS A 141 -16.97 -14.91 5.33
C HIS A 141 -17.93 -14.10 4.45
N THR A 142 -17.69 -12.80 4.28
CA THR A 142 -18.58 -11.89 3.55
C THR A 142 -18.07 -11.56 2.15
N TRP A 143 -16.79 -11.82 1.89
CA TRP A 143 -16.21 -11.62 0.57
C TRP A 143 -16.60 -12.73 -0.40
N THR A 144 -17.06 -12.34 -1.58
CA THR A 144 -17.38 -13.24 -2.68
C THR A 144 -16.37 -13.05 -3.82
N PRO A 145 -15.76 -14.13 -4.35
CA PRO A 145 -14.82 -14.04 -5.46
C PRO A 145 -15.52 -13.63 -6.76
N SER A 146 -14.87 -12.77 -7.55
CA SER A 146 -15.35 -12.44 -8.90
C SER A 146 -15.33 -13.66 -9.82
N LYS A 147 -16.27 -13.70 -10.78
CA LYS A 147 -16.33 -14.75 -11.82
C LYS A 147 -15.02 -14.83 -12.62
N GLU A 148 -14.38 -13.69 -12.87
CA GLU A 148 -13.08 -13.60 -13.55
C GLU A 148 -11.97 -14.26 -12.74
N LEU A 149 -11.95 -14.05 -11.41
CA LEU A 149 -10.98 -14.68 -10.52
C LEU A 149 -11.12 -16.20 -10.57
N LEU A 150 -12.36 -16.71 -10.49
CA LEU A 150 -12.65 -18.15 -10.54
C LEU A 150 -12.28 -18.80 -11.89
N ASN A 151 -12.44 -18.06 -12.98
CA ASN A 151 -12.11 -18.52 -14.33
C ASN A 151 -10.63 -18.31 -14.67
N SER A 152 -9.85 -17.64 -13.80
CA SER A 152 -8.42 -17.48 -14.03
C SER A 152 -7.73 -18.84 -14.10
N PRO A 153 -6.78 -19.03 -15.04
CA PRO A 153 -6.05 -20.30 -15.18
C PRO A 153 -5.28 -20.66 -13.89
N ILE A 154 -4.98 -19.67 -13.05
CA ILE A 154 -4.33 -19.82 -11.74
C ILE A 154 -5.22 -20.62 -10.77
N LEU A 155 -6.54 -20.40 -10.76
CA LEU A 155 -7.50 -21.18 -9.98
C LEU A 155 -7.87 -22.50 -10.66
N GLY A 156 -7.80 -22.57 -11.99
CA GLY A 156 -7.93 -23.80 -12.77
C GLY A 156 -6.91 -24.88 -12.38
N ILE A 157 -5.64 -24.48 -12.15
CA ILE A 157 -4.58 -25.38 -11.65
C ILE A 157 -4.94 -25.98 -10.27
N LEU A 158 -5.66 -25.24 -9.42
CA LEU A 158 -6.10 -25.75 -8.11
C LEU A 158 -7.29 -26.70 -8.24
N LYS A 159 -8.15 -26.50 -9.24
CA LYS A 159 -9.29 -27.37 -9.55
C LYS A 159 -8.83 -28.75 -10.03
N ILE A 160 -7.74 -28.80 -10.80
CA ILE A 160 -7.15 -30.05 -11.30
C ILE A 160 -6.54 -30.88 -10.16
N ARG A 161 -5.99 -30.27 -9.10
CA ARG A 161 -5.45 -31.02 -7.94
C ARG A 161 -6.48 -31.77 -7.10
N SER A 162 -7.78 -31.56 -7.31
CA SER A 162 -8.84 -32.32 -6.64
C SER A 162 -9.30 -33.56 -7.42
N GLY A 163 -8.83 -33.76 -8.66
CA GLY A 163 -9.08 -34.95 -9.46
C GLY A 163 -7.76 -35.63 -9.81
N ASN A 164 -7.64 -36.91 -9.52
CA ASN A 164 -6.45 -37.70 -9.82
C ASN A 164 -6.13 -37.70 -11.34
N THR A 165 -5.24 -36.81 -11.80
CA THR A 165 -4.37 -37.03 -12.97
C THR A 165 -3.19 -36.06 -12.94
N VAL A 166 -1.98 -36.61 -12.93
CA VAL A 166 -0.72 -35.86 -13.05
C VAL A 166 -0.49 -35.60 -14.52
N LEU A 167 -0.47 -34.34 -14.95
CA LEU A 167 0.10 -33.93 -16.23
C LEU A 167 1.23 -32.93 -15.97
N HIS A 168 2.39 -33.21 -16.57
CA HIS A 168 3.61 -32.43 -16.47
C HIS A 168 3.40 -30.99 -16.97
N PRO A 169 4.00 -29.97 -16.33
CA PRO A 169 3.86 -28.60 -16.77
C PRO A 169 4.72 -28.36 -18.02
N ASN A 170 4.08 -27.83 -19.06
CA ASN A 170 4.74 -27.30 -20.24
C ASN A 170 5.62 -26.10 -19.83
N ARG A 171 6.87 -26.06 -20.32
CA ARG A 171 7.95 -25.16 -19.85
C ARG A 171 7.76 -23.67 -20.20
N ASP A 172 6.65 -23.29 -20.82
CA ASP A 172 6.51 -21.97 -21.44
C ASP A 172 5.91 -20.87 -20.56
N LEU A 173 5.47 -21.17 -19.34
CA LEU A 173 4.86 -20.18 -18.42
C LEU A 173 5.86 -19.39 -17.55
N LEU A 174 7.17 -19.61 -17.73
CA LEU A 174 8.20 -18.91 -16.95
C LEU A 174 8.55 -17.50 -17.45
N LYS A 175 7.96 -17.01 -18.54
CA LYS A 175 8.34 -15.70 -19.10
C LYS A 175 7.59 -14.48 -18.53
N ASN A 176 6.46 -14.66 -17.84
CA ASN A 176 5.66 -13.53 -17.35
C ASN A 176 5.43 -13.62 -15.84
N GLY A 177 6.44 -13.23 -15.07
CA GLY A 177 6.42 -12.52 -13.78
C GLY A 177 5.23 -12.60 -12.79
N VAL A 178 4.47 -13.69 -12.71
CA VAL A 178 3.34 -13.79 -11.76
C VAL A 178 3.58 -14.88 -10.72
N LEU A 179 3.91 -14.40 -9.51
CA LEU A 179 3.87 -15.03 -8.18
C LEU A 179 3.24 -16.43 -8.10
N LEU A 180 4.09 -17.46 -8.21
CA LEU A 180 3.78 -18.85 -7.84
C LEU A 180 4.23 -19.10 -6.40
N GLY A 181 3.28 -19.37 -5.49
CA GLY A 181 3.63 -19.75 -4.12
C GLY A 181 2.49 -19.98 -3.14
N PHE A 182 1.61 -20.96 -3.40
CA PHE A 182 0.71 -21.51 -2.39
C PHE A 182 0.67 -23.03 -2.46
N PHE A 183 0.80 -23.70 -1.31
CA PHE A 183 -0.19 -24.66 -0.80
C PHE A 183 0.17 -25.14 0.61
N SER A 184 -0.76 -24.95 1.54
CA SER A 184 -1.06 -25.89 2.63
C SER A 184 -2.51 -26.35 2.45
N LYS A 185 -2.77 -27.63 2.74
CA LYS A 185 -3.94 -28.44 2.34
C LYS A 185 -5.30 -27.80 2.63
N ILE A 186 -6.20 -27.81 1.64
CA ILE A 186 -7.65 -27.57 1.81
C ILE A 186 -8.35 -28.92 1.61
N LYS A 187 -9.12 -29.39 2.60
CA LYS A 187 -9.94 -30.60 2.51
C LYS A 187 -11.41 -30.19 2.36
N ILE A 188 -12.02 -30.49 1.21
CA ILE A 188 -13.44 -30.22 0.95
C ILE A 188 -14.22 -31.45 1.42
N VAL A 189 -15.10 -31.29 2.41
CA VAL A 189 -16.05 -32.32 2.82
C VAL A 189 -17.37 -32.08 2.07
N ARG A 190 -17.75 -33.01 1.20
CA ARG A 190 -19.08 -33.03 0.57
C ARG A 190 -20.03 -33.82 1.46
N ASN A 191 -21.15 -33.22 1.84
CA ASN A 191 -22.24 -33.95 2.49
C ASN A 191 -23.34 -34.22 1.45
N SER A 192 -23.67 -35.49 1.26
CA SER A 192 -24.56 -35.98 0.23
C SER A 192 -25.99 -36.05 0.75
N SER A 193 -26.66 -34.91 0.89
CA SER A 193 -28.12 -34.82 0.77
C SER A 193 -28.56 -33.34 0.76
N VAL A 194 -29.20 -32.94 -0.35
CA VAL A 194 -29.96 -31.69 -0.55
C VAL A 194 -29.16 -30.37 -0.58
N ARG A 195 -29.11 -29.78 -1.79
CA ARG A 195 -28.61 -28.43 -2.16
C ARG A 195 -27.20 -28.07 -1.66
N SER A 196 -26.26 -28.15 -2.58
CA SER A 196 -24.83 -27.79 -2.51
C SER A 196 -24.54 -26.47 -1.78
N LYS A 197 -24.46 -26.48 -0.45
CA LYS A 197 -23.81 -25.43 0.34
C LYS A 197 -22.33 -25.80 0.50
N VAL A 198 -21.46 -25.05 -0.17
CA VAL A 198 -20.01 -25.15 0.04
C VAL A 198 -19.68 -24.44 1.35
N PHE A 199 -19.47 -25.20 2.42
CA PHE A 199 -18.97 -24.66 3.68
C PHE A 199 -17.44 -24.59 3.63
N LEU A 200 -16.87 -23.39 3.61
CA LEU A 200 -15.46 -23.18 3.97
C LEU A 200 -15.35 -23.24 5.49
N LYS A 201 -14.88 -24.37 6.02
CA LYS A 201 -14.52 -24.49 7.44
C LYS A 201 -13.06 -24.06 7.59
N PHE A 202 -12.84 -22.83 8.09
CA PHE A 202 -11.53 -22.42 8.60
C PHE A 202 -11.46 -22.88 10.05
N TYR A 203 -10.57 -23.82 10.35
CA TYR A 203 -10.24 -24.15 11.74
C TYR A 203 -9.34 -23.03 12.28
N ILE A 204 -9.81 -22.39 13.35
CA ILE A 204 -9.09 -21.38 14.15
C ILE A 204 -7.98 -22.09 14.94
#